data_AF-A0A814R1N1-F1
#
_entry.id   AF-A0A814R1N1-F1
#
_cell.length_a   1.000
_cell.length_b   1.000
_cell.length_c   1.000
_cell.angle_alpha   90.00
_cell.angle_beta   90.00
_cell.angle_gamma   90.00
#
_symmetry.space_group_name_H-M   'P 1'
#
loop_
_entity.id
_entity.type
_entity.pdbx_description
1 polymer ?
#
loop_
_entity_poly.entity_id
_entity_poly.type
_entity_poly.pdbx_seq_one_letter_code
_entity_poly.pdbx_strand_id
1 'polypeptide(L)'
;QGIFSNGVHPGEIITDLQRHMSDEDKLKFDLIDKDGNVNPRFKSVEQGASTSIWAAVSEELEGKGGMYFEDCGYSELRQNFEEALKTRNGHLSYLIDEQKALELWNLSLELVKNL
;
A
#
# COMPACT_ATOMS: atom_id res chain seq x y z
N GLN A 1 -21.68 17.40 -4.27
CA GLN A 1 -20.63 16.89 -5.20
C GLN A 1 -19.29 17.44 -4.75
N GLY A 2 -18.26 16.62 -4.78
CA GLY A 2 -16.88 16.98 -4.42
C GLY A 2 -15.91 15.94 -4.97
N ILE A 3 -14.61 16.23 -4.87
CA ILE A 3 -13.55 15.27 -5.18
C ILE A 3 -13.20 14.53 -3.89
N PHE A 4 -13.22 13.20 -3.94
CA PHE A 4 -12.79 12.36 -2.83
C PHE A 4 -11.43 11.74 -3.16
N SER A 5 -10.52 11.77 -2.19
CA SER A 5 -9.17 11.21 -2.31
C SER A 5 -9.03 10.05 -1.32
N ASN A 6 -8.61 8.89 -1.79
CA ASN A 6 -8.40 7.69 -0.98
C ASN A 6 -7.02 7.09 -1.29
N GLY A 7 -6.41 6.43 -0.30
CA GLY A 7 -5.21 5.63 -0.49
C GLY A 7 -5.53 4.14 -0.62
N VAL A 8 -4.69 3.40 -1.33
CA VAL A 8 -4.85 1.96 -1.52
C VAL A 8 -3.52 1.22 -1.35
N HIS A 9 -3.56 0.06 -0.70
CA HIS A 9 -2.52 -0.94 -0.73
C HIS A 9 -2.92 -2.04 -1.72
N PRO A 10 -2.11 -2.33 -2.75
CA PRO A 10 -2.44 -3.35 -3.75
C PRO A 10 -2.19 -4.79 -3.23
N GLY A 11 -1.57 -4.92 -2.06
CA GLY A 11 -0.95 -6.17 -1.61
C GLY A 11 0.45 -6.32 -2.20
N GLU A 12 1.06 -7.46 -1.93
CA GLU A 12 2.42 -7.74 -2.38
C GLU A 12 2.40 -8.42 -3.75
N ILE A 13 3.02 -7.78 -4.74
CA ILE A 13 3.09 -8.27 -6.13
C ILE A 13 4.55 -8.23 -6.60
N ILE A 14 4.99 -9.31 -7.25
CA ILE A 14 6.27 -9.31 -7.96
C ILE A 14 6.07 -8.63 -9.30
N THR A 15 6.67 -7.45 -9.45
CA THR A 15 6.66 -6.65 -10.69
C THR A 15 8.10 -6.28 -11.04
N ASP A 16 8.28 -5.39 -12.00
CA ASP A 16 9.61 -4.83 -12.29
C ASP A 16 10.20 -4.02 -11.12
N LEU A 17 9.45 -3.71 -10.07
CA LEU A 17 9.98 -3.05 -8.88
C LEU A 17 11.17 -3.82 -8.27
N GLN A 18 11.13 -5.15 -8.33
CA GLN A 18 12.16 -6.02 -7.76
C GLN A 18 13.28 -6.37 -8.76
N ARG A 19 13.28 -5.83 -9.99
CA ARG A 19 14.20 -6.24 -11.09
C ARG A 19 15.69 -6.08 -10.80
N HIS A 20 16.04 -5.21 -9.85
CA HIS A 20 17.43 -4.93 -9.46
C HIS A 20 17.81 -5.58 -8.12
N MET A 21 16.92 -6.37 -7.52
CA MET A 21 17.26 -7.16 -6.33
C MET A 21 18.13 -8.34 -6.73
N SER A 22 19.21 -8.55 -5.99
CA SER A 22 20.00 -9.78 -6.11
C SER A 22 19.17 -10.99 -5.67
N ASP A 23 19.53 -12.20 -6.09
CA ASP A 23 18.85 -13.41 -5.61
C ASP A 23 19.05 -13.61 -4.11
N GLU A 24 20.19 -13.16 -3.55
CA GLU A 24 20.42 -13.10 -2.10
C GLU A 24 19.40 -12.20 -1.40
N ASP A 25 19.12 -11.00 -1.95
CA ASP A 25 18.10 -10.11 -1.40
C ASP A 25 16.70 -10.72 -1.53
N LYS A 26 16.37 -11.32 -2.68
CA LYS A 26 15.06 -11.96 -2.88
C LYS A 26 14.83 -13.10 -1.89
N LEU A 27 15.86 -13.88 -1.58
CA LEU A 27 15.81 -14.90 -0.53
C LEU A 27 15.65 -14.25 0.85
N LYS A 28 16.45 -13.23 1.16
CA LYS A 28 16.45 -12.53 2.46
C LYS A 28 15.10 -11.86 2.78
N PHE A 29 14.40 -11.37 1.76
CA PHE A 29 13.09 -10.72 1.90
C PHE A 29 11.90 -11.66 1.62
N ASP A 30 12.14 -12.97 1.53
CA ASP A 30 11.12 -14.00 1.28
C ASP A 30 10.27 -13.72 0.02
N LEU A 31 10.91 -13.21 -1.04
CA LEU A 31 10.31 -13.07 -2.37
C LEU A 31 10.29 -14.42 -3.09
N ILE A 32 11.38 -15.16 -2.97
CA ILE A 32 11.56 -16.50 -3.54
C ILE A 32 12.08 -17.48 -2.47
N ASP A 33 11.87 -18.77 -2.68
CA ASP A 33 12.52 -19.83 -1.91
C ASP A 33 13.92 -20.18 -2.45
N LYS A 34 14.62 -21.09 -1.76
CA LYS A 34 15.97 -21.57 -2.13
C LYS A 34 16.05 -22.23 -3.51
N ASP A 35 14.91 -22.69 -4.03
CA ASP A 35 14.79 -23.36 -5.32
C ASP A 35 14.38 -22.37 -6.42
N GLY A 36 14.21 -21.08 -6.08
CA GLY A 36 13.87 -19.99 -6.97
C GLY A 36 12.36 -19.79 -7.20
N ASN A 37 11.49 -20.52 -6.48
CA ASN A 37 10.06 -20.36 -6.64
C ASN A 37 9.55 -19.13 -5.89
N VAL A 38 8.66 -18.37 -6.52
CA VAL A 38 8.02 -17.20 -5.89
C VAL A 38 7.18 -17.64 -4.69
N ASN A 39 7.29 -16.90 -3.59
CA ASN A 39 6.52 -17.16 -2.40
C ASN A 39 5.00 -17.09 -2.71
N PRO A 40 4.20 -18.10 -2.36
CA PRO A 40 2.77 -18.16 -2.72
C PRO A 40 1.91 -17.04 -2.10
N ARG A 41 2.46 -16.24 -1.17
CA ARG A 41 1.80 -15.04 -0.65
C ARG A 41 1.63 -13.92 -1.68
N PHE A 42 2.48 -13.89 -2.71
CA PHE A 42 2.43 -12.83 -3.72
C PHE A 42 1.18 -12.99 -4.59
N LYS A 43 0.51 -11.87 -4.81
CA LYS A 43 -0.64 -11.76 -5.70
C LYS A 43 -0.21 -11.76 -7.16
N SER A 44 -1.13 -12.16 -8.04
CA SER A 44 -1.01 -11.84 -9.47
C SER A 44 -1.14 -10.33 -9.70
N VAL A 45 -0.76 -9.86 -10.90
CA VAL A 45 -0.90 -8.44 -11.27
C VAL A 45 -2.37 -8.01 -11.25
N GLU A 46 -3.27 -8.86 -11.72
CA GLU A 46 -4.71 -8.62 -11.75
C GLU A 46 -5.29 -8.53 -10.33
N GLN A 47 -4.87 -9.42 -9.43
CA GLN A 47 -5.23 -9.35 -8.01
C GLN A 47 -4.65 -8.10 -7.34
N GLY A 48 -3.48 -7.64 -7.77
CA GLY A 48 -2.88 -6.40 -7.29
C GLY A 48 -3.65 -5.15 -7.70
N ALA A 49 -4.20 -5.15 -8.91
CA ALA A 49 -4.99 -4.03 -9.44
C ALA A 49 -6.41 -3.95 -8.84
N SER A 50 -6.92 -5.03 -8.23
CA SER A 50 -8.32 -5.14 -7.83
C SER A 50 -8.74 -4.06 -6.82
N THR A 51 -7.92 -3.77 -5.80
CA THR A 51 -8.24 -2.74 -4.80
C THR A 51 -8.32 -1.36 -5.42
N SER A 52 -7.41 -1.01 -6.34
CA SER A 52 -7.43 0.29 -7.03
C SER A 52 -8.67 0.44 -7.90
N ILE A 53 -9.04 -0.61 -8.64
CA ILE A 53 -10.25 -0.58 -9.49
C ILE A 53 -11.49 -0.46 -8.61
N TRP A 54 -11.62 -1.32 -7.60
CA TRP A 54 -12.74 -1.29 -6.66
C TRP A 54 -12.89 0.08 -5.98
N ALA A 55 -11.79 0.65 -5.47
CA ALA A 55 -11.80 1.96 -4.81
C ALA A 55 -12.19 3.11 -5.76
N ALA A 56 -11.94 2.96 -7.06
CA ALA A 56 -12.25 3.98 -8.06
C ALA A 56 -13.70 3.93 -8.56
N VAL A 57 -14.35 2.76 -8.54
CA VAL A 57 -15.64 2.55 -9.23
C VAL A 57 -16.76 2.01 -8.34
N SER A 58 -16.48 1.59 -7.10
CA SER A 58 -17.52 1.00 -6.24
C SER A 58 -18.52 2.05 -5.78
N GLU A 59 -19.81 1.80 -6.02
CA GLU A 59 -20.93 2.64 -5.57
C GLU A 59 -20.97 2.77 -4.04
N GLU A 60 -20.45 1.78 -3.31
CA GLU A 60 -20.44 1.83 -1.83
C GLU A 60 -19.50 2.90 -1.26
N LEU A 61 -18.63 3.46 -2.09
CA LEU A 61 -17.69 4.53 -1.73
C LEU A 61 -18.18 5.92 -2.16
N GLU A 62 -19.37 6.03 -2.75
CA GLU A 62 -19.95 7.32 -3.07
C GLU A 62 -20.05 8.21 -1.82
N GLY A 63 -19.51 9.42 -1.92
CA GLY A 63 -19.50 10.36 -0.81
C GLY A 63 -18.42 10.12 0.26
N LYS A 64 -17.56 9.10 0.09
CA LYS A 64 -16.53 8.72 1.09
C LYS A 64 -15.12 9.06 0.59
N GLY A 65 -14.37 9.80 1.40
CA GLY A 65 -12.98 10.19 1.13
C GLY A 65 -12.12 10.16 2.39
N GLY A 66 -10.80 10.22 2.22
CA GLY A 66 -9.83 10.18 3.33
C GLY A 66 -9.58 8.79 3.89
N MET A 67 -9.95 7.73 3.15
CA MET A 67 -9.84 6.36 3.61
C MET A 67 -8.60 5.66 3.02
N TYR A 68 -8.15 4.60 3.70
CA TYR A 68 -7.10 3.72 3.21
C TYR A 68 -7.66 2.30 3.04
N PHE A 69 -7.42 1.70 1.89
CA PHE A 69 -8.01 0.41 1.52
C PHE A 69 -6.96 -0.64 1.20
N GLU A 70 -7.31 -1.90 1.43
CA GLU A 70 -6.56 -3.08 1.02
C GLU A 70 -7.54 -4.24 0.81
N ASP A 71 -7.16 -5.24 0.00
CA ASP A 71 -7.99 -6.43 -0.24
C ASP A 71 -9.46 -6.11 -0.61
N CYS A 72 -9.69 -5.09 -1.43
CA CYS A 72 -11.02 -4.59 -1.80
C CYS A 72 -11.91 -4.24 -0.59
N GLY A 73 -11.31 -3.73 0.49
CA GLY A 73 -12.00 -3.33 1.70
C GLY A 73 -11.26 -2.27 2.51
N TYR A 74 -11.85 -1.83 3.61
CA TYR A 74 -11.21 -0.91 4.55
C TYR A 74 -9.99 -1.55 5.20
N SER A 75 -8.86 -0.84 5.18
CA SER A 75 -7.69 -1.28 5.93
C SER A 75 -7.92 -1.18 7.43
N GLU A 76 -7.47 -2.17 8.18
CA GLU A 76 -7.63 -2.20 9.64
C GLU A 76 -6.48 -1.48 10.34
N LEU A 77 -6.79 -0.77 11.42
CA LEU A 77 -5.77 -0.22 12.30
C LEU A 77 -5.11 -1.35 13.10
N ARG A 78 -3.81 -1.52 12.90
CA ARG A 78 -2.96 -2.46 13.64
C ARG A 78 -2.43 -1.80 14.91
N GLN A 79 -2.31 -2.57 15.99
CA GLN A 79 -1.86 -2.04 17.28
C GLN A 79 -0.39 -1.61 17.24
N ASN A 80 0.42 -2.36 16.49
CA ASN A 80 1.85 -2.14 16.38
C ASN A 80 2.40 -2.72 15.07
N PHE A 81 3.66 -2.38 14.80
CA PHE A 81 4.35 -2.79 13.58
C PHE A 81 4.52 -4.31 13.46
N GLU A 82 4.71 -5.03 14.56
CA GLU A 82 4.84 -6.49 14.52
C GLU A 82 3.56 -7.18 14.04
N GLU A 83 2.40 -6.68 14.46
CA GLU A 83 1.10 -7.17 14.00
C GLU A 83 0.92 -6.91 12.49
N ALA A 84 1.16 -5.66 12.05
CA ALA A 84 1.08 -5.29 10.64
C ALA A 84 2.05 -6.11 9.77
N LEU A 85 3.25 -6.40 10.30
CA LEU A 85 4.21 -7.25 9.61
C LEU A 85 3.75 -8.70 9.49
N LYS A 86 3.15 -9.28 10.54
CA LYS A 86 2.73 -10.69 10.52
C LYS A 86 1.68 -10.96 9.46
N THR A 87 0.71 -10.06 9.31
CA THR A 87 -0.37 -10.20 8.34
C THR A 87 -0.06 -9.55 6.99
N ARG A 88 0.97 -8.70 6.92
CA ARG A 88 1.35 -7.89 5.74
C ARG A 88 0.18 -7.02 5.24
N ASN A 89 -0.70 -6.65 6.16
CA ASN A 89 -1.89 -5.86 5.92
C ASN A 89 -2.17 -4.97 7.14
N GLY A 90 -3.09 -4.04 6.97
CA GLY A 90 -3.45 -3.04 7.94
C GLY A 90 -2.52 -1.84 7.90
N HIS A 91 -2.92 -0.79 8.59
CA HIS A 91 -2.14 0.44 8.74
C HIS A 91 -1.87 0.74 10.21
N LEU A 92 -0.90 1.61 10.47
CA LEU A 92 -0.57 2.07 11.81
C LEU A 92 -1.15 3.45 12.06
N SER A 93 -1.28 3.80 13.35
CA SER A 93 -1.93 5.05 13.78
C SER A 93 -1.29 6.31 13.21
N TYR A 94 -0.01 6.27 12.86
CA TYR A 94 0.65 7.41 12.21
C TYR A 94 0.13 7.70 10.79
N LEU A 95 -0.58 6.76 10.14
CA LEU A 95 -1.16 6.99 8.81
C LEU A 95 -2.27 8.05 8.86
N ILE A 96 -2.97 8.16 10.00
CA ILE A 96 -4.09 9.09 10.21
C ILE A 96 -3.68 10.31 11.05
N ASP A 97 -2.37 10.59 11.15
CA ASP A 97 -1.84 11.76 11.85
C ASP A 97 -1.95 13.01 10.94
N GLU A 98 -3.04 13.76 11.12
CA GLU A 98 -3.33 14.97 10.33
C GLU A 98 -2.23 16.03 10.44
N GLN A 99 -1.60 16.17 11.62
CA GLN A 99 -0.54 17.15 11.83
C GLN A 99 0.68 16.80 10.98
N LYS A 100 1.14 15.55 11.03
CA LYS A 100 2.27 15.10 10.19
C LYS A 100 1.95 15.19 8.70
N ALA A 101 0.71 14.88 8.30
CA ALA A 101 0.28 15.02 6.91
C ALA A 101 0.40 16.48 6.42
N LEU A 102 -0.02 17.45 7.25
CA LEU A 102 0.09 18.88 6.92
C LEU A 102 1.55 19.36 6.89
N GLU A 103 2.37 18.91 7.84
CA GLU A 103 3.81 19.20 7.86
C GLU A 103 4.51 18.68 6.59
N LEU A 104 4.23 17.43 6.21
CA LEU A 104 4.76 16.82 4.99
C LEU A 104 4.29 17.55 3.73
N TRP A 105 3.03 17.96 3.67
CA TRP A 105 2.49 18.72 2.55
C TRP A 105 3.21 20.05 2.36
N ASN A 106 3.38 20.83 3.44
CA ASN A 106 4.05 22.12 3.39
C ASN A 106 5.52 21.99 2.96
N LEU A 107 6.24 21.02 3.55
CA LEU A 107 7.62 20.73 3.15
C LEU A 107 7.69 20.31 1.67
N SER A 108 6.77 19.45 1.22
CA SER A 108 6.74 19.01 -0.18
C SER A 108 6.54 20.19 -1.13
N LEU A 109 5.63 21.13 -0.79
CA LEU A 109 5.43 22.36 -1.57
C LEU A 109 6.68 23.24 -1.63
N GLU A 110 7.44 23.35 -0.55
CA GLU A 110 8.72 24.08 -0.54
C GLU A 110 9.76 23.42 -1.46
N LEU A 111 9.86 22.08 -1.41
CA LEU A 111 10.84 21.34 -2.19
C LEU A 111 10.54 21.38 -3.69
N VAL A 112 9.28 21.20 -4.09
CA VAL A 112 8.91 21.17 -5.52
C VAL A 112 8.86 22.54 -6.18
N LYS A 113 8.71 23.63 -5.41
CA LYS A 113 8.79 25.00 -5.94
C LYS A 113 10.21 25.39 -6.39
N ASN A 114 11.22 24.67 -5.90
CA ASN A 114 12.62 24.90 -6.23
C ASN A 114 13.17 23.96 -7.32
N LEU A 115 12.29 23.17 -7.95
CA LEU A 115 12.55 22.38 -9.16
C LEU A 115 12.14 23.16 -10.41
#